data_AF-A0A7V9JW53-F1
#
_entry.id   AF-A0A7V9JW53-F1
#
_cell.length_a   1.000
_cell.length_b   1.000
_cell.length_c   1.000
_cell.angle_alpha   90.00
_cell.angle_beta   90.00
_cell.angle_gamma   90.00
#
_symmetry.space_group_name_H-M   'P 1'
#
loop_
_entity.id
_entity.type
_entity.pdbx_description
1 polymer ?
#
loop_
_entity_poly.entity_id
_entity_poly.type
_entity_poly.pdbx_seq_one_letter_code
_entity_poly.pdbx_strand_id
1 'polypeptide(L)'
;MKEKHIQLIGVIIAGIYAVFIAWIYLVEPKSLTEVPTKAQTTFENVTTKAQVITNTYEVDQEKFNEGLAAFRKDNFIAARDYFERADPERRDAKTQFYFAYSFYRQGFGKVYNDNELFKKGLEQVDKVIALDKNFKTDDADLQLKTPAELKNEFEEGLKVTAEDFNPFKVLRQRK
;
A
#
# COMPACT_ATOMS: atom_id res chain seq x y z
N MET A 1 -38.61 25.77 -34.76
CA MET A 1 -37.81 25.98 -33.53
C MET A 1 -36.91 24.77 -33.26
N LYS A 2 -35.77 24.60 -33.97
CA LYS A 2 -34.93 23.39 -33.78
C LYS A 2 -33.40 23.55 -33.87
N GLU A 3 -32.84 24.65 -34.40
CA GLU A 3 -31.37 24.79 -34.50
C GLU A 3 -30.75 25.58 -33.34
N LYS A 4 -31.42 26.65 -32.88
CA LYS A 4 -30.89 27.51 -31.81
C LYS A 4 -30.75 26.80 -30.46
N HIS A 5 -31.53 25.74 -30.20
CA HIS A 5 -31.47 25.00 -28.93
C HIS A 5 -30.26 24.05 -28.87
N ILE A 6 -29.86 23.46 -30.00
CA ILE A 6 -28.71 22.54 -30.05
C ILE A 6 -27.40 23.33 -29.87
N GLN A 7 -27.29 24.51 -30.49
CA GLN A 7 -26.15 25.41 -30.27
C GLN A 7 -26.10 25.93 -28.83
N LEU A 8 -27.26 26.27 -28.24
CA LEU A 8 -27.33 26.72 -26.85
C LEU A 8 -26.90 25.62 -25.87
N ILE A 9 -27.31 24.37 -26.11
CA ILE A 9 -26.90 23.22 -25.30
C ILE A 9 -25.40 22.97 -25.42
N GLY A 10 -24.83 23.08 -26.63
CA GLY A 10 -23.38 22.94 -26.84
C GLY A 10 -22.57 23.98 -26.07
N VAL A 11 -23.01 25.24 -26.08
CA VAL A 11 -22.36 26.33 -25.32
C VAL A 11 -22.49 26.11 -23.81
N ILE A 12 -23.65 25.64 -23.33
CA ILE A 12 -23.85 25.34 -21.91
C ILE A 12 -22.95 24.19 -21.45
N ILE A 13 -22.83 23.10 -22.23
CA ILE A 13 -21.99 21.96 -21.90
C ILE A 13 -20.50 22.36 -21.89
N ALA A 14 -20.05 23.15 -22.87
CA ALA A 14 -18.70 23.67 -22.89
C ALA A 14 -18.41 24.58 -21.68
N GLY A 15 -19.38 25.42 -21.29
CA GLY A 15 -19.29 26.25 -20.09
C GLY A 15 -19.18 25.43 -18.81
N ILE A 16 -20.02 24.40 -18.64
CA ILE A 16 -19.98 23.49 -17.49
C ILE A 16 -18.63 22.75 -17.44
N TYR A 17 -18.13 22.30 -18.58
CA TYR A 17 -16.84 21.60 -18.68
C TYR A 17 -15.66 22.52 -18.31
N ALA A 18 -15.68 23.77 -18.76
CA ALA A 18 -14.67 24.75 -18.38
C ALA A 18 -14.71 25.09 -16.88
N VAL A 19 -15.90 25.21 -16.30
CA VAL A 19 -16.09 25.39 -14.86
C VAL A 19 -15.62 24.16 -14.08
N PHE A 20 -15.86 22.96 -14.59
CA PHE A 20 -15.40 21.71 -13.98
C PHE A 20 -13.87 21.60 -13.97
N ILE A 21 -13.19 21.95 -15.07
CA ILE A 21 -11.72 22.03 -15.11
C ILE A 21 -11.22 23.07 -14.12
N ALA A 22 -11.79 24.28 -14.12
CA ALA A 22 -11.41 25.32 -13.17
C ALA A 22 -11.63 24.88 -11.72
N TRP A 23 -12.70 24.12 -11.45
CA TRP A 23 -13.01 23.56 -10.14
C TRP A 23 -12.01 22.47 -9.73
N ILE A 24 -11.58 21.58 -10.63
CA ILE A 24 -10.50 20.62 -10.34
C ILE A 24 -9.22 21.36 -9.93
N TYR A 25 -8.86 22.43 -10.63
CA TYR A 25 -7.69 23.23 -10.26
C TYR A 25 -7.88 24.03 -8.96
N LEU A 26 -9.11 24.44 -8.63
CA LEU A 26 -9.40 25.16 -7.39
C LEU A 26 -9.50 24.23 -6.18
N VAL A 27 -9.89 22.98 -6.40
CA VAL A 27 -10.11 21.93 -5.38
C VAL A 27 -8.94 20.93 -5.34
N GLU A 28 -7.83 21.21 -6.04
CA GLU A 28 -6.56 20.57 -5.74
C GLU A 28 -6.31 20.73 -4.22
N PRO A 29 -6.30 19.63 -3.44
CA PRO A 29 -5.84 19.73 -2.07
C PRO A 29 -4.39 20.22 -2.15
N LYS A 30 -4.13 21.39 -1.57
CA LYS A 30 -2.78 21.91 -1.31
C LYS A 30 -2.05 21.01 -0.30
N SER A 31 -1.90 19.73 -0.59
CA SER A 31 -1.30 18.74 0.31
C SER A 31 -0.16 17.97 -0.34
N LEU A 32 0.39 18.44 -1.47
CA LEU A 32 1.61 17.89 -2.05
C LEU A 32 2.80 18.88 -2.04
N THR A 33 2.65 20.05 -1.43
CA THR A 33 3.72 21.04 -1.23
C THR A 33 3.98 21.41 0.23
N GLU A 34 3.47 20.62 1.16
CA GLU A 34 4.01 20.56 2.51
C GLU A 34 4.51 19.13 2.74
N VAL A 35 5.72 18.84 2.23
CA VAL A 35 6.63 17.99 3.00
C VAL A 35 6.79 18.75 4.32
N PRO A 36 6.18 18.29 5.43
CA PRO A 36 6.26 19.03 6.65
C PRO A 36 7.73 19.03 7.07
N THR A 37 8.26 20.24 7.21
CA THR A 37 9.52 20.59 7.87
C THR A 37 9.60 20.03 9.30
N LYS A 38 8.57 19.32 9.78
CA LYS A 38 8.59 18.44 10.97
C LYS A 38 9.44 17.18 10.82
N ALA A 39 9.88 16.81 9.62
CA ALA A 39 10.89 15.77 9.43
C ALA A 39 12.31 16.23 9.82
N GLN A 40 12.54 17.53 10.10
CA GLN A 40 13.86 18.07 10.46
C GLN A 40 14.01 18.47 11.93
N THR A 41 12.91 18.62 12.69
CA THR A 41 12.95 19.06 14.09
C THR A 41 12.61 17.96 15.11
N THR A 42 12.84 16.69 14.77
CA THR A 42 12.77 15.57 15.74
C THR A 42 14.12 14.88 15.90
N PHE A 43 15.21 15.64 15.77
CA PHE A 43 16.55 15.21 16.18
C PHE A 43 16.95 15.75 17.57
N GLU A 44 16.14 16.60 18.21
CA GLU A 44 16.50 17.23 19.50
C GLU A 44 16.06 16.48 20.76
N ASN A 45 15.29 15.38 20.67
CA ASN A 45 14.91 14.60 21.85
C ASN A 45 15.76 13.34 22.08
N VAL A 46 16.93 13.24 21.45
CA VAL A 46 17.97 12.23 21.79
C VAL A 46 18.97 12.84 22.77
N THR A 47 18.47 13.29 23.91
CA THR A 47 19.26 13.59 25.10
C THR A 47 18.33 13.24 26.25
N THR A 48 18.26 12.00 26.72
CA THR A 48 19.12 11.54 27.82
C THR A 48 18.82 10.07 28.08
N LYS A 49 19.55 9.13 27.47
CA LYS A 49 19.81 7.81 28.07
C LYS A 49 21.18 7.34 27.59
N ALA A 50 22.18 7.63 28.41
CA ALA A 50 23.46 6.95 28.33
C ALA A 50 23.23 5.46 28.54
N GLN A 51 23.17 4.70 27.46
CA GLN A 51 23.53 3.29 27.47
C GLN A 51 24.47 3.04 26.32
N VAL A 52 25.73 2.82 26.70
CA VAL A 52 26.72 2.12 25.90
C VAL A 52 26.13 0.75 25.59
N ILE A 53 25.59 0.55 24.40
CA ILE A 53 25.08 -0.76 23.95
C ILE A 53 25.77 -1.04 22.62
N THR A 54 26.55 -2.11 22.60
CA THR A 54 26.95 -2.85 21.40
C THR A 54 25.82 -2.79 20.36
N ASN A 55 26.13 -2.35 19.15
CA ASN A 55 25.18 -2.01 18.08
C ASN A 55 24.46 -3.27 17.53
N THR A 56 23.71 -3.95 18.38
CA THR A 56 22.88 -5.10 18.07
C THR A 56 21.59 -4.55 17.48
N TYR A 57 21.45 -4.66 16.17
CA TYR A 57 20.22 -4.31 15.47
C TYR A 57 19.03 -5.02 16.14
N GLU A 58 18.03 -4.24 16.53
CA GLU A 58 16.78 -4.70 17.11
C GLU A 58 15.62 -3.95 16.45
N VAL A 59 14.54 -4.67 16.16
CA VAL A 59 13.33 -4.11 15.54
C VAL A 59 12.62 -3.23 16.57
N ASP A 60 12.16 -2.06 16.15
CA ASP A 60 11.30 -1.23 16.99
C ASP A 60 9.90 -1.86 17.08
N GLN A 61 9.68 -2.58 18.19
CA GLN A 61 8.45 -3.32 18.45
C GLN A 61 7.22 -2.40 18.61
N GLU A 62 7.41 -1.16 19.07
CA GLU A 62 6.33 -0.18 19.21
C GLU A 62 5.83 0.22 17.82
N LYS A 63 6.75 0.56 16.92
CA LYS A 63 6.45 0.88 15.52
C LYS A 63 5.84 -0.31 14.78
N PHE A 64 6.34 -1.52 15.03
CA PHE A 64 5.75 -2.72 14.45
C PHE A 64 4.28 -2.90 14.89
N ASN A 65 3.98 -2.69 16.17
CA ASN A 65 2.62 -2.79 16.69
C ASN A 65 1.70 -1.70 16.12
N GLU A 66 2.20 -0.47 15.95
CA GLU A 66 1.48 0.61 15.23
C GLU A 66 1.17 0.21 13.78
N GLY A 67 2.15 -0.40 13.09
CA GLY A 67 1.98 -0.93 11.75
C GLY A 67 0.93 -2.04 11.68
N LEU A 68 0.94 -2.98 12.62
CA LEU A 68 -0.10 -4.02 12.73
C LEU A 68 -1.48 -3.42 12.97
N ALA A 69 -1.59 -2.43 13.85
CA ALA A 69 -2.86 -1.75 14.12
C ALA A 69 -3.40 -1.03 12.88
N ALA A 70 -2.54 -0.39 12.09
CA ALA A 70 -2.91 0.23 10.82
C ALA A 70 -3.29 -0.82 9.77
N PHE A 71 -2.54 -1.93 9.69
CA PHE A 71 -2.79 -3.04 8.76
C PHE A 71 -4.16 -3.70 9.01
N ARG A 72 -4.53 -3.91 10.27
CA ARG A 72 -5.85 -4.47 10.65
C ARG A 72 -7.01 -3.53 10.36
N LYS A 73 -6.76 -2.22 10.23
CA LYS A 73 -7.74 -1.21 9.82
C LYS A 73 -7.76 -0.98 8.30
N ASP A 74 -7.13 -1.88 7.53
CA ASP A 74 -6.93 -1.77 6.08
C ASP A 74 -6.21 -0.47 5.63
N ASN A 75 -5.49 0.22 6.53
CA ASN A 75 -4.68 1.39 6.19
C ASN A 75 -3.25 0.96 5.80
N PHE A 76 -3.13 0.38 4.61
CA PHE A 76 -1.90 -0.26 4.14
C PHE A 76 -0.76 0.70 3.79
N ILE A 77 -1.08 1.97 3.49
CA ILE A 77 -0.05 3.00 3.25
C ILE A 77 0.62 3.34 4.58
N ALA A 78 -0.18 3.65 5.62
CA ALA A 78 0.36 3.93 6.96
C ALA A 78 1.04 2.70 7.57
N ALA A 79 0.48 1.50 7.37
CA ALA A 79 1.09 0.26 7.87
C ALA A 79 2.52 0.08 7.33
N ARG A 80 2.74 0.32 6.04
CA ARG A 80 4.07 0.23 5.42
C ARG A 80 5.05 1.26 5.98
N ASP A 81 4.61 2.50 6.18
CA ASP A 81 5.44 3.54 6.81
C ASP A 81 5.90 3.09 8.21
N TYR A 82 4.98 2.60 9.03
CA TYR A 82 5.32 2.09 10.36
C TYR A 82 6.23 0.87 10.33
N PHE A 83 6.01 -0.08 9.41
CA PHE A 83 6.89 -1.24 9.25
C PHE A 83 8.30 -0.86 8.75
N GLU A 84 8.41 0.14 7.86
CA GLU A 84 9.72 0.67 7.43
C GLU A 84 10.47 1.33 8.57
N ARG A 85 9.77 2.04 9.46
CA ARG A 85 10.36 2.63 10.65
C ARG A 85 10.68 1.59 11.73
N ALA A 86 9.90 0.52 11.80
CA ALA A 86 10.14 -0.60 12.70
C ALA A 86 11.40 -1.39 12.32
N ASP A 87 11.61 -1.58 11.02
CA ASP A 87 12.75 -2.29 10.46
C ASP A 87 13.42 -1.50 9.31
N PRO A 88 14.22 -0.47 9.64
CA PRO A 88 14.89 0.36 8.64
C PRO A 88 15.96 -0.40 7.84
N GLU A 89 16.62 -1.37 8.47
CA GLU A 89 17.66 -2.19 7.82
C GLU A 89 17.09 -3.36 7.01
N ARG A 90 15.77 -3.59 7.10
CA ARG A 90 15.02 -4.66 6.43
C ARG A 90 15.57 -6.05 6.72
N ARG A 91 15.89 -6.32 7.98
CA ARG A 91 16.51 -7.58 8.43
C ARG A 91 15.57 -8.52 9.15
N ASP A 92 14.38 -8.06 9.54
CA ASP A 92 13.41 -8.89 10.24
C ASP A 92 12.39 -9.51 9.28
N ALA A 93 12.42 -10.83 9.14
CA ALA A 93 11.54 -11.57 8.24
C ALA A 93 10.05 -11.33 8.55
N LYS A 94 9.70 -11.19 9.85
CA LYS A 94 8.31 -10.95 10.26
C LYS A 94 7.83 -9.59 9.77
N THR A 95 8.56 -8.52 10.07
CA THR A 95 8.23 -7.16 9.63
C THR A 95 8.17 -7.05 8.12
N GLN A 96 9.15 -7.62 7.41
CA GLN A 96 9.15 -7.64 5.96
C GLN A 96 7.98 -8.47 5.38
N PHE A 97 7.52 -9.53 6.07
CA PHE A 97 6.35 -10.31 5.66
C PHE A 97 5.06 -9.49 5.75
N TYR A 98 4.82 -8.79 6.86
CA TYR A 98 3.66 -7.91 6.99
C TYR A 98 3.71 -6.73 6.02
N PHE A 99 4.91 -6.21 5.75
CA PHE A 99 5.13 -5.21 4.71
C PHE A 99 4.69 -5.75 3.33
N ALA A 100 5.15 -6.94 2.95
CA ALA A 100 4.75 -7.57 1.69
C ALA A 100 3.23 -7.84 1.64
N TYR A 101 2.65 -8.34 2.72
CA TYR A 101 1.23 -8.64 2.81
C TYR A 101 0.36 -7.39 2.62
N SER A 102 0.83 -6.23 3.09
CA SER A 102 0.09 -4.97 2.90
C SER A 102 -0.08 -4.61 1.42
N PHE A 103 0.90 -4.92 0.56
CA PHE A 103 0.77 -4.74 -0.89
C PHE A 103 -0.27 -5.70 -1.49
N TYR A 104 -0.31 -6.95 -1.03
CA TYR A 104 -1.30 -7.91 -1.46
C TYR A 104 -2.69 -7.41 -1.14
N ARG A 105 -2.94 -7.06 0.13
CA ARG A 105 -4.26 -6.60 0.56
C ARG A 105 -4.70 -5.30 -0.13
N GLN A 106 -3.78 -4.37 -0.36
CA GLN A 106 -4.08 -3.10 -1.03
C GLN A 106 -4.31 -3.29 -2.54
N GLY A 107 -3.49 -4.11 -3.19
CA GLY A 107 -3.58 -4.34 -4.63
C GLY A 107 -4.66 -5.33 -5.02
N PHE A 108 -5.22 -6.09 -4.07
CA PHE A 108 -6.24 -7.09 -4.35
C PHE A 108 -7.57 -6.41 -4.66
N GLY A 109 -8.00 -6.49 -5.91
CA GLY A 109 -9.31 -6.02 -6.33
C GLY A 109 -10.29 -7.17 -6.56
N LYS A 110 -11.58 -6.89 -6.41
CA LYS A 110 -12.64 -7.89 -6.66
C LYS A 110 -12.72 -8.34 -8.12
N VAL A 111 -12.29 -7.47 -9.04
CA VAL A 111 -12.38 -7.67 -10.50
C VAL A 111 -10.99 -7.67 -11.14
N TYR A 112 -10.19 -6.65 -10.85
CA TYR A 112 -8.80 -6.51 -11.34
C TYR A 112 -7.87 -6.18 -10.19
N ASN A 113 -6.68 -6.80 -10.18
CA ASN A 113 -5.62 -6.46 -9.24
C ASN A 113 -4.82 -5.27 -9.75
N ASP A 114 -4.25 -4.51 -8.82
CA ASP A 114 -3.24 -3.51 -9.13
C ASP A 114 -1.90 -4.22 -9.39
N ASN A 115 -1.55 -4.33 -10.68
CA ASN A 115 -0.33 -4.98 -11.12
C ASN A 115 0.94 -4.31 -10.59
N GLU A 116 0.94 -3.00 -10.33
CA GLU A 116 2.11 -2.32 -9.79
C GLU A 116 2.31 -2.67 -8.32
N LEU A 117 1.23 -2.68 -7.54
CA LEU A 117 1.29 -3.10 -6.14
C LEU A 117 1.66 -4.58 -6.01
N PHE A 118 1.15 -5.44 -6.91
CA PHE A 118 1.50 -6.86 -6.92
C PHE A 118 2.97 -7.11 -7.24
N LYS A 119 3.54 -6.37 -8.20
CA LYS A 119 4.99 -6.44 -8.49
C LYS A 119 5.84 -6.00 -7.30
N LYS A 120 5.50 -4.87 -6.67
CA LYS A 120 6.20 -4.38 -5.47
C LYS A 120 6.07 -5.36 -4.30
N GLY A 121 4.91 -5.98 -4.16
CA GLY A 121 4.67 -7.05 -3.18
C GLY A 121 5.55 -8.27 -3.44
N LEU A 122 5.66 -8.72 -4.69
CA LEU A 122 6.49 -9.85 -5.10
C LEU A 122 7.98 -9.62 -4.78
N GLU A 123 8.51 -8.45 -5.15
CA GLU A 123 9.88 -8.04 -4.81
C GLU A 123 10.13 -8.06 -3.30
N GLN A 124 9.12 -7.68 -2.52
CA GLN A 124 9.22 -7.64 -1.07
C GLN A 124 9.13 -9.04 -0.46
N VAL A 125 8.30 -9.93 -0.99
CA VAL A 125 8.25 -11.35 -0.57
C VAL A 125 9.57 -12.05 -0.86
N ASP A 126 10.20 -11.78 -2.00
CA ASP A 126 11.50 -12.38 -2.34
C ASP A 126 12.58 -12.01 -1.31
N LYS A 127 12.53 -10.80 -0.74
CA LYS A 127 13.40 -10.40 0.39
C LYS A 127 13.10 -11.20 1.65
N VAL A 128 11.82 -11.42 1.96
CA VAL A 128 11.43 -12.25 3.11
C VAL A 128 11.97 -13.67 2.94
N ILE A 129 11.84 -14.27 1.76
CA ILE A 129 12.37 -15.60 1.46
C ILE A 129 13.90 -15.65 1.57
N ALA A 130 14.59 -14.57 1.18
CA ALA A 130 16.04 -14.47 1.30
C ALA A 130 16.50 -14.35 2.76
N LEU A 131 15.71 -13.70 3.63
CA LEU A 131 15.97 -13.59 5.07
C LEU A 131 15.64 -14.90 5.80
N ASP A 132 14.44 -15.43 5.59
CA ASP A 132 13.97 -16.68 6.17
C ASP A 132 12.97 -17.38 5.22
N LYS A 133 13.46 -18.40 4.53
CA LYS A 133 12.67 -19.22 3.61
C LYS A 133 11.57 -20.01 4.30
N ASN A 134 11.75 -20.38 5.57
CA ASN A 134 10.81 -21.20 6.33
C ASN A 134 9.93 -20.37 7.26
N PHE A 135 9.97 -19.05 7.12
CA PHE A 135 9.15 -18.14 7.91
C PHE A 135 7.68 -18.55 7.83
N LYS A 136 7.02 -18.59 8.99
CA LYS A 136 5.59 -18.86 9.10
C LYS A 136 5.02 -17.99 10.19
N THR A 137 3.96 -17.25 9.87
CA THR A 137 3.22 -16.47 10.86
C THR A 137 2.18 -17.33 11.57
N ASP A 138 2.00 -17.06 12.86
CA ASP A 138 1.00 -17.60 13.77
C ASP A 138 -0.27 -16.73 13.86
N ASP A 139 -0.30 -15.56 13.21
CA ASP A 139 -1.44 -14.63 13.28
C ASP A 139 -2.68 -15.27 12.67
N ALA A 140 -3.71 -15.49 13.50
CA ALA A 140 -4.95 -16.17 13.13
C ALA A 140 -5.76 -15.44 12.04
N ASP A 141 -5.62 -14.12 11.90
CA ASP A 141 -6.41 -13.28 10.99
C ASP A 141 -5.91 -13.31 9.53
N LEU A 142 -4.76 -13.94 9.30
CA LEU A 142 -4.17 -14.12 7.96
C LEU A 142 -4.50 -15.51 7.42
N GLN A 143 -5.03 -15.66 6.20
CA GLN A 143 -5.18 -17.02 5.64
C GLN A 143 -3.89 -17.53 5.02
N LEU A 144 -3.10 -16.65 4.39
CA LEU A 144 -1.75 -16.96 3.89
C LEU A 144 -0.75 -16.87 5.05
N LYS A 145 -0.06 -17.95 5.37
CA LYS A 145 0.81 -18.03 6.56
C LYS A 145 2.29 -18.00 6.23
N THR A 146 2.66 -18.25 4.98
CA THR A 146 4.05 -18.39 4.55
C THR A 146 4.39 -17.44 3.40
N PRO A 147 5.67 -17.04 3.26
CA PRO A 147 6.14 -16.25 2.13
C PRO A 147 5.90 -16.96 0.79
N ALA A 148 6.01 -18.29 0.74
CA ALA A 148 5.78 -19.07 -0.47
C ALA A 148 4.32 -18.99 -0.94
N GLU A 149 3.36 -19.09 -0.03
CA GLU A 149 1.93 -18.92 -0.34
C GLU A 149 1.65 -17.50 -0.84
N LEU A 150 2.20 -16.49 -0.16
CA LEU A 150 2.03 -15.09 -0.55
C LEU A 150 2.65 -14.80 -1.93
N LYS A 151 3.82 -15.38 -2.23
CA LYS A 151 4.47 -15.30 -3.54
C LYS A 151 3.58 -15.87 -4.64
N ASN A 152 3.04 -17.08 -4.45
CA ASN A 152 2.17 -17.72 -5.43
C ASN A 152 0.93 -16.85 -5.72
N GLU A 153 0.32 -16.25 -4.69
CA GLU A 153 -0.84 -15.37 -4.86
C GLU A 153 -0.50 -14.10 -5.67
N PHE A 154 0.67 -13.51 -5.46
CA PHE A 154 1.15 -12.40 -6.28
C PHE A 154 1.36 -12.82 -7.74
N GLU A 155 2.02 -13.94 -7.99
CA GLU A 155 2.25 -14.45 -9.34
C GLU A 155 0.95 -14.78 -10.07
N GLU A 156 0.01 -15.42 -9.38
CA GLU A 156 -1.34 -15.69 -9.91
C GLU A 156 -2.12 -14.41 -10.16
N GLY A 157 -1.99 -13.39 -9.32
CA GLY A 157 -2.67 -12.12 -9.51
C GLY A 157 -2.13 -11.27 -10.65
N LEU A 158 -0.89 -11.53 -11.10
CA LEU A 158 -0.25 -10.87 -12.24
C LEU A 158 -0.48 -11.61 -13.58
N LYS A 159 -0.89 -12.89 -13.54
CA LYS A 159 -1.22 -13.65 -14.75
C LYS A 159 -2.50 -13.10 -15.35
N VAL A 160 -2.41 -12.57 -16.57
CA VAL A 160 -3.59 -12.31 -17.41
C VAL A 160 -4.03 -13.65 -17.98
N THR A 161 -5.17 -14.16 -17.54
CA THR A 161 -5.74 -15.40 -18.08
C THR A 161 -6.92 -15.07 -19.01
N ALA A 162 -7.23 -15.96 -19.96
CA ALA A 162 -8.38 -15.78 -20.85
C ALA A 162 -9.71 -15.65 -20.08
N GLU A 163 -9.77 -16.14 -18.84
CA GLU A 163 -10.90 -16.00 -17.94
C GLU A 163 -11.10 -14.57 -17.40
N ASP A 164 -10.10 -13.70 -17.46
CA ASP A 164 -10.24 -12.28 -17.10
C ASP A 164 -11.17 -11.51 -18.04
N PHE A 165 -11.41 -12.04 -19.24
CA PHE A 165 -12.36 -11.52 -20.22
C PHE A 165 -13.75 -12.18 -20.11
N ASN A 166 -13.96 -13.07 -19.14
CA ASN A 166 -15.25 -13.73 -18.94
C ASN A 166 -16.17 -12.83 -18.08
N PRO A 167 -17.30 -12.34 -18.61
CA PRO A 167 -18.25 -11.51 -17.85
C PRO A 167 -18.96 -12.25 -16.71
N PHE A 168 -18.86 -13.59 -16.65
CA PHE A 168 -19.42 -14.42 -15.58
C PHE A 168 -18.37 -14.90 -14.57
N LYS A 169 -17.17 -14.28 -14.55
CA LYS A 169 -16.09 -14.71 -13.67
C LYS A 169 -16.53 -14.71 -12.20
N VAL A 170 -16.34 -15.84 -11.52
CA VAL A 170 -16.52 -15.95 -10.07
C VAL A 170 -15.55 -14.98 -9.40
N LEU A 171 -16.07 -14.03 -8.62
CA LEU A 171 -15.28 -13.02 -7.91
C LEU A 171 -14.20 -13.72 -7.08
N ARG A 172 -12.93 -13.41 -7.33
CA ARG A 172 -11.81 -13.97 -6.55
C ARG A 172 -11.97 -13.51 -5.10
N GLN A 173 -12.05 -14.47 -4.16
CA GLN A 173 -12.10 -14.14 -2.74
C GLN A 173 -10.69 -13.86 -2.23
N ARG A 174 -10.57 -12.80 -1.41
CA ARG A 174 -9.32 -12.45 -0.74
C ARG A 174 -9.03 -13.53 0.30
N LYS A 175 -7.79 -14.03 0.29
CA LYS A 175 -7.26 -14.88 1.35
C LYS A 175 -6.71 -14.01 2.49
#